data_AF-T0YZW2-F1
#
_entry.id   AF-T0YZW2-F1
#
_cell.length_a   1.000
_cell.length_b   1.000
_cell.length_c   1.000
_cell.angle_alpha   90.00
_cell.angle_beta   90.00
_cell.angle_gamma   90.00
#
_symmetry.space_group_name_H-M   'P 1'
#
loop_
_entity.id
_entity.type
_entity.pdbx_description
1 polymer ?
#
loop_
_entity_poly.entity_id
_entity_poly.type
_entity_poly.pdbx_seq_one_letter_code
_entity_poly.pdbx_strand_id
1 'polypeptide(L)'
;MTRRRRCGTGYRGKQTHDGLDSYNSVDGAEHQMDLVHANRWLQKVEASHGIRPMGLLKTEEPTYQRAGRPPKEFLRFAAGVRSRLRAEVRWVERYPKATAGTRERRYARAVRSMGRFLAREWRDEDAVRIADELGQRLET
;
A
#
# COMPACT_ATOMS: atom_id res chain seq x y z
N MET A 1 -34.88 -23.55 20.94
CA MET A 1 -34.61 -23.27 19.51
C MET A 1 -33.88 -21.93 19.42
N THR A 2 -32.56 -21.94 19.24
CA THR A 2 -31.77 -20.72 19.10
C THR A 2 -30.97 -20.84 17.81
N ARG A 3 -31.43 -20.17 16.76
CA ARG A 3 -30.79 -20.17 15.43
C ARG A 3 -29.40 -19.55 15.55
N ARG A 4 -28.35 -20.38 15.57
CA ARG A 4 -26.99 -19.96 15.22
C ARG A 4 -27.02 -19.50 13.76
N ARG A 5 -26.91 -18.18 13.53
CA ARG A 5 -26.52 -17.66 12.22
C ARG A 5 -25.05 -18.06 12.01
N ARG A 6 -24.81 -19.05 11.14
CA ARG A 6 -23.48 -19.29 10.57
C ARG A 6 -23.15 -18.07 9.71
N CYS A 7 -22.22 -17.23 10.16
CA CYS A 7 -21.53 -16.34 9.23
C CYS A 7 -20.71 -17.20 8.27
N GLY A 8 -21.02 -17.06 6.98
CA GLY A 8 -20.28 -17.51 5.80
C GLY A 8 -19.29 -18.66 5.96
N THR A 9 -19.71 -19.87 5.59
CA THR A 9 -18.78 -20.87 5.05
C THR A 9 -18.04 -20.29 3.85
N GLY A 10 -16.75 -20.01 4.02
CA GLY A 10 -15.71 -20.09 2.98
C GLY A 10 -15.90 -19.20 1.75
N TYR A 11 -15.64 -17.89 1.88
CA TYR A 11 -15.29 -17.10 0.70
C TYR A 11 -13.88 -17.50 0.24
N ARG A 12 -13.78 -18.29 -0.84
CA ARG A 12 -12.52 -18.45 -1.60
C ARG A 12 -12.35 -17.21 -2.48
N GLY A 13 -11.55 -16.25 -2.02
CA GLY A 13 -11.26 -15.02 -2.74
C GLY A 13 -10.16 -14.22 -2.06
N LYS A 14 -9.53 -13.32 -2.82
CA LYS A 14 -8.55 -12.37 -2.28
C LYS A 14 -9.30 -11.22 -1.61
N GLN A 15 -9.06 -11.02 -0.31
CA GLN A 15 -9.60 -9.86 0.40
C GLN A 15 -8.56 -8.74 0.37
N THR A 16 -9.02 -7.57 -0.03
CA THR A 16 -8.22 -6.34 -0.08
C THR A 16 -8.49 -5.56 1.21
N HIS A 17 -7.43 -5.27 1.98
CA HIS A 17 -7.54 -4.77 3.36
C HIS A 17 -7.60 -3.24 3.43
N ASP A 18 -8.73 -2.68 3.88
CA ASP A 18 -8.74 -1.36 4.51
C ASP A 18 -8.24 -1.51 5.96
N GLY A 19 -7.60 -0.50 6.52
CA GLY A 19 -6.82 -0.62 7.77
C GLY A 19 -7.57 -1.00 9.07
N LEU A 20 -8.76 -1.61 9.03
CA LEU A 20 -9.59 -1.90 10.19
C LEU A 20 -9.28 -3.28 10.81
N ASP A 21 -8.83 -3.29 12.07
CA ASP A 21 -8.39 -4.48 12.82
C ASP A 21 -9.41 -5.64 12.86
N SER A 22 -10.71 -5.36 12.72
CA SER A 22 -11.74 -6.40 12.72
C SER A 22 -11.64 -7.37 11.55
N TYR A 23 -11.00 -7.00 10.45
CA TYR A 23 -10.79 -7.89 9.30
C TYR A 23 -9.68 -8.93 9.54
N ASN A 24 -8.76 -8.69 10.48
CA ASN A 24 -7.70 -9.64 10.88
C ASN A 24 -8.22 -10.88 11.62
N SER A 25 -9.51 -10.90 11.97
CA SER A 25 -10.19 -12.05 12.59
C SER A 25 -10.58 -13.14 11.59
N VAL A 26 -10.39 -12.91 10.27
CA VAL A 26 -10.70 -13.87 9.21
C VAL A 26 -9.43 -14.61 8.80
N ASP A 27 -9.13 -15.66 9.55
CA ASP A 27 -8.02 -16.61 9.43
C ASP A 27 -7.95 -17.40 8.10
N GLY A 28 -8.98 -17.32 7.25
CA GLY A 28 -9.10 -18.10 6.01
C GLY A 28 -8.85 -17.37 4.69
N ALA A 29 -8.52 -16.07 4.69
CA ALA A 29 -8.37 -15.28 3.46
C ALA A 29 -6.92 -14.79 3.25
N GLU A 30 -6.37 -14.95 2.05
CA GLU A 30 -5.14 -14.25 1.66
C GLU A 30 -5.42 -12.74 1.64
N HIS A 31 -4.82 -12.02 2.58
CA HIS A 31 -4.93 -10.57 2.71
C HIS A 31 -3.97 -9.89 1.73
N GLN A 32 -4.49 -9.07 0.82
CA GLN A 32 -3.67 -8.28 -0.09
C GLN A 32 -3.57 -6.84 0.41
N MET A 33 -2.34 -6.30 0.37
CA MET A 33 -2.08 -4.88 0.61
C MET A 33 -2.92 -4.03 -0.37
N ASP A 34 -3.86 -3.25 0.17
CA ASP A 34 -4.66 -2.35 -0.64
C ASP A 34 -3.82 -1.13 -1.06
N LEU A 35 -3.46 -1.12 -2.35
CA LEU A 35 -2.71 -0.06 -3.00
C LEU A 35 -3.43 1.30 -2.92
N VAL A 36 -4.77 1.29 -2.86
CA VAL A 36 -5.59 2.50 -2.73
C VAL A 36 -5.44 3.08 -1.33
N HIS A 37 -5.41 2.25 -0.29
CA HIS A 37 -5.20 2.69 1.09
C HIS A 37 -3.80 3.24 1.32
N ALA A 38 -2.77 2.56 0.81
CA ALA A 38 -1.40 3.06 0.85
C ALA A 38 -1.30 4.46 0.21
N ASN A 39 -1.93 4.66 -0.96
CA ASN A 39 -1.93 5.97 -1.62
C ASN A 39 -2.78 7.01 -0.88
N ARG A 40 -3.88 6.61 -0.22
CA ARG A 40 -4.74 7.50 0.59
C ARG A 40 -3.99 8.09 1.78
N TRP A 41 -3.14 7.32 2.46
CA TRP A 41 -2.32 7.85 3.55
C TRP A 41 -1.34 8.91 3.05
N LEU A 42 -0.67 8.66 1.93
CA LEU A 42 0.23 9.64 1.31
C LEU A 42 -0.53 10.92 0.91
N GLN A 43 -1.71 10.77 0.32
CA GLN A 43 -2.55 11.90 -0.09
C GLN A 43 -3.04 12.76 1.08
N LYS A 44 -3.33 12.16 2.24
CA LYS A 44 -3.70 12.90 3.45
C LYS A 44 -2.56 13.80 3.93
N VAL A 45 -1.33 13.28 3.93
CA VAL A 45 -0.13 14.04 4.31
C VAL A 45 0.21 15.10 3.26
N GLU A 46 0.09 14.79 1.97
CA GLU A 46 0.23 15.80 0.91
C GLU A 46 -0.72 16.98 1.13
N ALA A 47 -2.00 16.70 1.40
CA ALA A 47 -2.99 17.74 1.66
C ALA A 47 -2.65 18.56 2.93
N SER A 48 -2.19 17.92 4.01
CA SER A 48 -1.79 18.62 5.24
C SER A 48 -0.59 19.56 5.02
N HIS A 49 0.28 19.22 4.06
CA HIS A 49 1.39 20.06 3.62
C HIS A 49 1.01 21.11 2.56
N GLY A 50 -0.25 21.16 2.13
CA GLY A 50 -0.72 22.06 1.06
C GLY A 50 -0.15 21.67 -0.30
N ILE A 51 -0.02 20.37 -0.54
CA ILE A 51 0.39 19.77 -1.80
C ILE A 51 -0.86 19.13 -2.40
N ARG A 52 -1.09 19.36 -3.70
CA ARG A 52 -2.20 18.71 -4.40
C ARG A 52 -2.03 17.19 -4.33
N PRO A 53 -3.02 16.45 -3.79
CA PRO A 53 -2.93 15.00 -3.66
C PRO A 53 -2.57 14.31 -4.97
N MET A 54 -1.55 13.45 -4.94
CA MET A 54 -1.05 12.77 -6.13
C MET A 54 -1.68 11.39 -6.28
N GLY A 55 -1.99 11.03 -7.52
CA GLY A 55 -2.48 9.70 -7.87
C GLY A 55 -1.36 8.66 -7.81
N LEU A 56 -1.71 7.41 -7.52
CA LEU A 56 -0.77 6.29 -7.44
C LEU A 56 0.11 6.16 -8.70
N LEU A 57 -0.50 6.35 -9.88
CA LEU A 57 0.15 6.20 -11.19
C LEU A 57 0.69 7.51 -11.78
N LYS A 58 0.61 8.63 -11.06
CA LYS A 58 1.23 9.89 -11.51
C LYS A 58 2.74 9.92 -11.28
N THR A 59 3.47 10.46 -12.24
CA THR A 59 4.94 10.69 -12.19
C THR A 59 5.30 12.18 -12.22
N GLU A 60 4.29 13.04 -12.29
CA GLU A 60 4.43 14.50 -12.25
C GLU A 60 5.05 14.94 -10.92
N GLU A 61 5.71 16.11 -10.95
CA GLU A 61 6.20 16.74 -9.73
C GLU A 61 5.04 17.21 -8.83
N PRO A 62 5.26 17.27 -7.50
CA PRO A 62 4.27 17.79 -6.57
C PRO A 62 3.84 19.20 -6.94
N THR A 63 2.53 19.44 -6.99
CA THR A 63 1.98 20.79 -7.18
C THR A 63 1.71 21.41 -5.82
N TYR A 64 2.45 22.46 -5.47
CA TYR A 64 2.29 23.18 -4.20
C TYR A 64 1.15 24.19 -4.30
N GLN A 65 0.22 24.14 -3.36
CA GLN A 65 -0.94 25.04 -3.28
C GLN A 65 -0.73 26.20 -2.32
N ARG A 66 0.32 26.15 -1.49
CA ARG A 66 0.71 27.21 -0.55
C ARG A 66 2.23 27.37 -0.52
N ALA A 67 2.69 28.58 -0.22
CA ALA A 67 4.10 28.83 0.05
C ALA A 67 4.53 28.12 1.35
N GLY A 68 5.73 27.56 1.35
CA GLY A 68 6.27 26.84 2.51
C GLY A 68 7.52 26.05 2.18
N ARG A 69 8.15 25.46 3.21
CA ARG A 69 9.27 24.53 3.01
C ARG A 69 8.71 23.15 2.68
N PRO A 70 9.02 22.58 1.50
CA PRO A 70 8.49 21.28 1.12
C PRO A 70 9.02 20.18 2.05
N PRO A 71 8.18 19.21 2.47
CA PRO A 71 8.60 18.09 3.30
C PRO A 71 9.41 17.10 2.44
N LYS A 72 10.69 17.45 2.18
CA LYS A 72 11.53 16.77 1.18
C LYS A 72 11.68 15.27 1.45
N GLU A 73 11.78 14.88 2.72
CA GLU A 73 11.96 13.48 3.09
C GLU A 73 10.68 12.68 2.90
N PHE A 74 9.54 13.17 3.41
CA PHE A 74 8.23 12.61 3.07
C PHE A 74 8.01 12.47 1.56
N LEU A 75 8.34 13.50 0.75
CA LEU A 75 8.16 13.43 -0.70
C LEU A 75 9.02 12.33 -1.35
N ARG A 76 10.26 12.15 -0.89
CA ARG A 76 11.11 11.02 -1.33
C ARG A 76 10.53 9.68 -0.92
N PHE A 77 10.01 9.59 0.31
CA PHE A 77 9.32 8.40 0.80
C PHE A 77 8.11 8.05 -0.08
N ALA A 78 7.18 9.00 -0.25
CA ALA A 78 5.97 8.86 -1.05
C ALA A 78 6.27 8.49 -2.51
N ALA A 79 7.26 9.13 -3.12
CA ALA A 79 7.71 8.79 -4.47
C ALA A 79 8.26 7.36 -4.54
N GLY A 80 9.02 6.93 -3.53
CA GLY A 80 9.58 5.59 -3.47
C GLY A 80 8.53 4.48 -3.28
N VAL A 81 7.48 4.73 -2.49
CA VAL A 81 6.31 3.84 -2.38
C VAL A 81 5.60 3.76 -3.72
N ARG A 82 5.18 4.90 -4.30
CA ARG A 82 4.44 4.94 -5.57
C ARG A 82 5.21 4.31 -6.73
N SER A 83 6.52 4.53 -6.80
CA SER A 83 7.38 3.92 -7.83
C SER A 83 7.32 2.38 -7.80
N ARG A 84 7.38 1.78 -6.60
CA ARG A 84 7.29 0.34 -6.42
C ARG A 84 5.92 -0.20 -6.80
N LEU A 85 4.85 0.44 -6.34
CA LEU A 85 3.49 0.02 -6.64
C LEU A 85 3.18 0.11 -8.14
N ARG A 86 3.61 1.21 -8.79
CA ARG A 86 3.48 1.41 -10.25
C ARG A 86 4.24 0.34 -11.03
N ALA A 87 5.40 -0.10 -10.55
CA ALA A 87 6.14 -1.18 -11.19
C ALA A 87 5.33 -2.49 -11.22
N GLU A 88 4.55 -2.76 -10.17
CA GLU A 88 3.67 -3.93 -10.13
C GLU A 88 2.47 -3.78 -11.08
N VAL A 89 1.82 -2.61 -11.12
CA VAL A 89 0.73 -2.35 -12.07
C VAL A 89 1.20 -2.54 -13.51
N ARG A 90 2.33 -1.93 -13.88
CA ARG A 90 2.93 -2.08 -15.22
C ARG A 90 3.31 -3.52 -15.54
N TRP A 91 3.75 -4.29 -14.55
CA TRP A 91 4.08 -5.70 -14.75
C TRP A 91 2.83 -6.52 -15.04
N VAL A 92 1.74 -6.32 -14.28
CA VAL A 92 0.46 -7.00 -14.50
C VAL A 92 -0.12 -6.67 -15.87
N GLU A 93 -0.09 -5.40 -16.27
CA GLU A 93 -0.55 -4.95 -17.60
C GLU A 93 0.27 -5.58 -18.73
N ARG A 94 1.59 -5.70 -18.56
CA ARG A 94 2.48 -6.28 -19.56
C ARG A 94 2.36 -7.80 -19.68
N TYR A 95 2.06 -8.48 -18.57
CA TYR A 95 2.04 -9.94 -18.51
C TYR A 95 0.67 -10.49 -18.04
N PRO A 96 -0.43 -10.20 -18.76
CA PRO A 96 -1.77 -10.58 -18.32
C PRO A 96 -1.95 -12.09 -18.24
N LYS A 97 -1.21 -12.85 -19.08
CA LYS A 97 -1.25 -14.32 -19.14
C LYS A 97 -0.18 -15.00 -18.28
N ALA A 98 0.51 -14.28 -17.39
CA ALA A 98 1.51 -14.89 -16.52
C ALA A 98 0.91 -16.03 -15.68
N THR A 99 1.63 -17.14 -15.58
CA THR A 99 1.24 -18.31 -14.78
C THR A 99 1.21 -17.99 -13.28
N ALA A 100 0.46 -18.78 -12.50
CA ALA A 100 0.34 -18.60 -11.05
C ALA A 100 1.72 -18.54 -10.36
N GLY A 101 2.61 -19.52 -10.61
CA GLY A 101 3.94 -19.52 -10.00
C GLY A 101 4.83 -18.34 -10.44
N THR A 102 4.64 -17.79 -11.64
CA THR A 102 5.34 -16.56 -12.06
C THR A 102 4.82 -15.34 -11.32
N ARG A 103 3.50 -15.24 -11.11
CA ARG A 103 2.86 -14.17 -10.32
C ARG A 103 3.31 -14.23 -8.86
N GLU A 104 3.39 -15.42 -8.29
CA GLU A 104 3.86 -15.64 -6.90
C GLU A 104 5.32 -15.21 -6.73
N ARG A 105 6.22 -15.65 -7.61
CA ARG A 105 7.63 -15.18 -7.60
C ARG A 105 7.75 -13.67 -7.75
N ARG A 106 6.91 -13.06 -8.61
CA ARG A 106 6.87 -11.60 -8.77
C ARG A 106 6.40 -10.93 -7.48
N TYR A 107 5.33 -11.41 -6.88
CA TYR A 107 4.79 -10.91 -5.62
C TYR A 107 5.83 -10.98 -4.49
N ALA A 108 6.51 -12.12 -4.30
CA ALA A 108 7.57 -12.27 -3.32
C ALA A 108 8.75 -11.30 -3.57
N ARG A 109 9.04 -10.95 -4.83
CA ARG A 109 10.04 -9.91 -5.16
C ARG A 109 9.52 -8.51 -4.83
N ALA A 110 8.24 -8.23 -5.07
CA ALA A 110 7.61 -6.95 -4.75
C ALA A 110 7.58 -6.71 -3.24
N VAL A 111 7.14 -7.69 -2.45
CA VAL A 111 7.13 -7.64 -0.98
C VAL A 111 8.53 -7.37 -0.43
N ARG A 112 9.55 -8.14 -0.85
CA ARG A 112 10.94 -7.92 -0.42
C ARG A 112 11.50 -6.56 -0.84
N SER A 113 11.07 -6.03 -1.99
CA SER A 113 11.49 -4.72 -2.49
C SER A 113 10.85 -3.58 -1.70
N MET A 114 9.58 -3.74 -1.30
CA MET A 114 8.87 -2.81 -0.44
C MET A 114 9.43 -2.87 0.98
N GLY A 115 9.51 -4.05 1.59
CA GLY A 115 10.04 -4.21 2.95
C GLY A 115 11.43 -3.61 3.13
N ARG A 116 12.37 -3.85 2.20
CA ARG A 116 13.70 -3.21 2.22
C ARG A 116 13.67 -1.69 2.11
N PHE A 117 12.66 -1.13 1.47
CA PHE A 117 12.51 0.31 1.36
C PHE A 117 11.91 0.93 2.61
N LEU A 118 10.91 0.26 3.20
CA LEU A 118 10.28 0.70 4.45
C LEU A 118 11.27 0.63 5.62
N ALA A 119 12.11 -0.40 5.66
CA ALA A 119 13.15 -0.59 6.70
C ALA A 119 14.34 0.38 6.63
N ARG A 120 14.32 1.38 5.75
CA ARG A 120 15.33 2.44 5.75
C ARG A 120 15.11 3.36 6.96
N GLU A 121 16.18 3.97 7.46
CA GLU A 121 16.05 5.01 8.49
C GLU A 121 15.36 6.24 7.88
N TRP A 122 14.11 6.45 8.26
CA TRP A 122 13.33 7.64 7.95
C TRP A 122 13.28 8.53 9.20
N ARG A 123 13.38 9.85 9.02
CA ARG A 123 13.33 10.83 10.12
C ARG A 123 12.07 11.67 10.12
N ASP A 124 11.40 11.72 8.98
CA ASP A 124 10.11 12.40 8.81
C ASP A 124 9.02 11.60 9.52
N GLU A 125 8.31 12.22 10.46
CA GLU A 125 7.33 11.56 11.34
C GLU A 125 6.23 10.85 10.54
N ASP A 126 5.74 11.47 9.46
CA ASP A 126 4.74 10.87 8.60
C ASP A 126 5.31 9.72 7.76
N ALA A 127 6.56 9.83 7.31
CA ALA A 127 7.24 8.73 6.63
C ALA A 127 7.44 7.53 7.57
N VAL A 128 7.85 7.75 8.82
CA VAL A 128 8.01 6.70 9.84
C VAL A 128 6.69 6.01 10.11
N ARG A 129 5.64 6.77 10.45
CA ARG A 129 4.32 6.22 10.73
C ARG A 129 3.78 5.38 9.57
N ILE A 130 3.88 5.90 8.35
CA ILE A 130 3.39 5.16 7.17
C ILE A 130 4.29 3.97 6.85
N ALA A 131 5.60 4.03 7.12
CA ALA A 131 6.50 2.90 6.96
C ALA A 131 6.13 1.75 7.90
N ASP A 132 5.83 2.06 9.17
CA ASP A 132 5.39 1.07 10.17
C ASP A 132 4.03 0.46 9.78
N GLU A 133 3.06 1.30 9.41
CA GLU A 133 1.75 0.85 8.96
C GLU A 133 1.84 -0.08 7.73
N LEU A 134 2.67 0.26 6.75
CA LEU A 134 2.89 -0.60 5.58
C LEU A 134 3.70 -1.85 5.93
N GLY A 135 4.67 -1.75 6.85
CA GLY A 135 5.51 -2.85 7.30
C GLY A 135 4.71 -3.98 7.95
N GLN A 136 3.84 -3.63 8.91
CA GLN A 136 2.93 -4.58 9.56
C GLN A 136 2.08 -5.38 8.57
N ARG A 137 1.71 -4.73 7.45
CA ARG A 137 0.87 -5.34 6.39
C ARG A 137 1.65 -6.17 5.37
N LEU A 138 2.99 -6.18 5.45
CA LEU A 138 3.85 -7.08 4.66
C LEU A 138 4.28 -8.32 5.43
N GLU A 139 4.17 -8.31 6.77
CA GLU A 139 4.55 -9.42 7.66
C GLU A 139 3.41 -10.43 7.89
N THR A 140 2.17 -10.02 7.62
CA THR A 140 0.97 -10.88 7.51
C THR A 140 0.86 -11.56 6.15
#